data_AF-A0A1M7QJ23-F1
#
_entry.id   AF-A0A1M7QJ23-F1
#
_cell.length_a   1.000
_cell.length_b   1.000
_cell.length_c   1.000
_cell.angle_alpha   90.00
_cell.angle_beta   90.00
_cell.angle_gamma   90.00
#
_symmetry.space_group_name_H-M   'P 1'
#
loop_
_entity.id
_entity.type
_entity.pdbx_description
1 polymer ?
#
loop_
_entity_poly.entity_id
_entity_poly.type
_entity_poly.pdbx_seq_one_letter_code
_entity_poly.pdbx_strand_id
1 'polypeptide(L)'
;MRHLTFKLLGFTIIGLLALPCHATPLPEGWQPLPLPTLSGSFLEHGQRGTAMLVQNPQQHTYGVAVAAEPASGATARIVKTFRAIAPNPPQLSLIKPGNYQPACHNGGDCAPRHIDSEAISVCFGEASCGIIYADGSAFREMAVTD
;
A
#
# COMPACT_ATOMS: atom_id res chain seq x y z
N MET A 1 16.85 -0.75 72.00
CA MET A 1 17.38 -0.48 70.65
C MET A 1 16.24 -0.61 69.66
N ARG A 2 15.85 0.48 69.00
CA ARG A 2 14.72 0.60 68.08
C ARG A 2 15.27 0.67 66.66
N HIS A 3 14.90 -0.23 65.75
CA HIS A 3 14.99 -0.08 64.29
C HIS A 3 14.18 -1.21 63.66
N LEU A 4 13.51 -1.10 62.51
CA LEU A 4 12.93 -0.01 61.73
C LEU A 4 12.07 -0.75 60.69
N THR A 5 10.76 -0.51 60.66
CA THR A 5 9.85 -1.19 59.72
C THR A 5 10.02 -0.63 58.30
N PHE A 6 10.48 -1.45 57.36
CA PHE A 6 10.59 -1.07 55.95
C PHE A 6 9.28 -1.42 55.23
N LYS A 7 8.47 -0.41 54.90
CA LYS A 7 7.32 -0.56 54.00
C LYS A 7 7.83 -0.44 52.56
N LEU A 8 7.88 -1.55 51.82
CA LEU A 8 8.03 -1.50 50.36
C LEU A 8 6.72 -1.02 49.74
N LEU A 9 6.76 0.14 49.09
CA LEU A 9 5.73 0.56 48.15
C LEU A 9 5.80 -0.33 46.91
N GLY A 10 4.69 -1.04 46.62
CA GLY A 10 4.48 -1.68 45.33
C GLY A 10 4.22 -0.62 44.26
N PHE A 11 5.17 -0.46 43.34
CA PHE A 11 4.95 0.23 42.08
C PHE A 11 4.32 -0.75 41.09
N THR A 12 3.00 -0.64 40.88
CA THR A 12 2.32 -1.34 39.79
C THR A 12 2.61 -0.59 38.49
N ILE A 13 3.64 -1.00 37.76
CA ILE A 13 3.87 -0.53 36.39
C ILE A 13 2.80 -1.18 35.52
N ILE A 14 1.79 -0.40 35.13
CA ILE A 14 0.86 -0.78 34.06
C ILE A 14 1.65 -0.68 32.75
N GLY A 15 2.35 -1.75 32.41
CA GLY A 15 2.95 -1.93 31.09
C GLY A 15 1.85 -2.09 30.07
N LEU A 16 1.50 -1.00 29.38
CA LEU A 16 0.70 -1.06 28.17
C LEU A 16 1.56 -1.83 27.15
N LEU A 17 1.28 -3.12 26.99
CA LEU A 17 1.87 -3.96 25.95
C LEU A 17 1.46 -3.37 24.61
N ALA A 18 2.32 -2.53 24.03
CA ALA A 18 2.28 -2.20 22.62
C ALA A 18 2.50 -3.53 21.88
N LEU A 19 1.39 -4.14 21.43
CA LEU A 19 1.45 -5.27 20.52
C LEU A 19 2.35 -4.84 19.35
N PRO A 20 3.39 -5.62 18.99
CA PRO A 20 4.17 -5.32 17.82
C PRO A 20 3.19 -5.30 16.63
N CYS A 21 2.97 -4.11 16.09
CA CYS A 21 2.36 -3.96 14.79
C CYS A 21 3.35 -4.63 13.84
N HIS A 22 3.08 -5.89 13.49
CA HIS A 22 3.91 -6.66 12.58
C HIS A 22 3.81 -5.96 11.22
N ALA A 23 4.68 -4.98 11.01
CA ALA A 23 4.80 -4.29 9.74
C ALA A 23 5.23 -5.32 8.71
N THR A 24 4.47 -5.45 7.63
CA THR A 24 4.82 -6.34 6.54
C THR A 24 6.20 -5.96 6.00
N PRO A 25 7.16 -6.90 5.90
CA PRO A 25 8.48 -6.56 5.40
C PRO A 25 8.40 -6.08 3.95
N LEU A 26 9.09 -4.98 3.65
CA LEU A 26 9.27 -4.47 2.28
C LEU A 26 10.51 -5.09 1.64
N PRO A 27 10.60 -5.12 0.30
CA PRO A 27 11.83 -5.48 -0.40
C PRO A 27 13.00 -4.57 0.00
N GLU A 28 14.23 -5.08 -0.10
CA GLU A 28 15.44 -4.34 0.30
C GLU A 28 15.54 -2.98 -0.40
N GLY A 29 15.96 -1.95 0.35
CA GLY A 29 16.10 -0.58 -0.12
C GLY A 29 14.79 0.22 -0.16
N TRP A 30 13.64 -0.42 0.00
CA TRP A 30 12.33 0.25 0.06
C TRP A 30 11.93 0.60 1.48
N GLN A 31 11.32 1.79 1.63
CA GLN A 31 10.85 2.32 2.90
C GLN A 31 9.42 2.85 2.73
N PRO A 32 8.52 2.66 3.71
CA PRO A 32 7.18 3.22 3.64
C PRO A 32 7.23 4.74 3.75
N LEU A 33 6.37 5.42 2.99
CA LEU A 33 6.09 6.84 3.21
C LEU A 33 5.10 6.99 4.39
N PRO A 34 5.14 8.10 5.15
CA PRO A 34 4.23 8.37 6.26
C PRO A 34 2.86 8.83 5.74
N LEU A 35 2.24 8.02 4.87
CA LEU A 35 0.96 8.26 4.22
C LEU A 35 -0.02 7.12 4.54
N PRO A 36 -1.34 7.37 4.48
CA PRO A 36 -2.33 6.33 4.70
C PRO A 36 -2.14 5.14 3.76
N THR A 37 -2.38 3.95 4.30
CA THR A 37 -2.47 2.72 3.51
C THR A 37 -3.88 2.50 2.99
N LEU A 38 -4.01 1.73 1.93
CA LEU A 38 -5.28 1.39 1.30
C LEU A 38 -5.52 -0.12 1.42
N SER A 39 -6.58 -0.53 2.10
CA SER A 39 -6.92 -1.95 2.28
C SER A 39 -8.18 -2.33 1.49
N GLY A 40 -8.16 -3.45 0.78
CA GLY A 40 -9.27 -3.92 -0.05
C GLY A 40 -9.04 -5.33 -0.59
N SER A 41 -9.94 -5.78 -1.44
CA SER A 41 -10.01 -7.13 -2.00
C SER A 41 -9.46 -7.16 -3.43
N PHE A 42 -8.18 -6.78 -3.56
CA PHE A 42 -7.52 -6.52 -4.86
C PHE A 42 -6.32 -7.44 -5.15
N LEU A 43 -6.07 -8.43 -4.29
CA LEU A 43 -5.09 -9.49 -4.59
C LEU A 43 -5.73 -10.55 -5.49
N GLU A 44 -4.93 -11.55 -5.85
CA GLU A 44 -5.38 -12.72 -6.62
C GLU A 44 -6.69 -13.31 -6.06
N HIS A 45 -7.65 -13.59 -6.94
CA HIS A 45 -9.00 -14.09 -6.60
C HIS A 45 -9.76 -13.22 -5.58
N GLY A 46 -9.49 -11.91 -5.53
CA GLY A 46 -10.17 -10.99 -4.61
C GLY A 46 -9.74 -11.14 -3.15
N GLN A 47 -8.56 -11.71 -2.90
CA GLN A 47 -8.01 -11.77 -1.54
C GLN A 47 -7.74 -10.37 -0.98
N ARG A 48 -7.83 -10.25 0.35
CA ARG A 48 -7.57 -9.00 1.06
C ARG A 48 -6.09 -8.65 1.04
N GLY A 49 -5.79 -7.41 0.67
CA GLY A 49 -4.45 -6.86 0.69
C GLY A 49 -4.44 -5.42 1.19
N THR A 50 -3.23 -4.92 1.42
CA THR A 50 -2.95 -3.55 1.80
C THR A 50 -1.91 -2.96 0.84
N ALA A 51 -2.28 -1.87 0.19
CA ALA A 51 -1.41 -1.08 -0.66
C ALA A 51 -0.86 0.11 0.12
N MET A 52 0.39 0.46 -0.14
CA MET A 52 1.07 1.56 0.53
C MET A 52 2.04 2.25 -0.43
N LEU A 53 2.22 3.55 -0.23
CA LEU A 53 3.23 4.32 -0.94
C LEU A 53 4.59 4.12 -0.28
N VAL A 54 5.59 3.86 -1.11
CA VAL A 54 6.96 3.57 -0.68
C VAL A 54 7.96 4.39 -1.48
N GLN A 55 9.16 4.52 -0.95
CA GLN A 55 10.29 5.16 -1.60
C GLN A 55 11.52 4.25 -1.56
N ASN A 56 12.36 4.36 -2.58
CA ASN A 56 13.71 3.84 -2.59
C ASN A 56 14.69 5.03 -2.71
N PRO A 57 15.26 5.50 -1.58
CA PRO A 57 16.13 6.67 -1.57
C PRO A 57 17.41 6.49 -2.40
N GLN A 58 17.92 5.25 -2.48
CA GLN A 58 19.16 4.93 -3.20
C GLN A 58 18.97 5.06 -4.71
N GLN A 59 17.77 4.75 -5.20
CA GLN A 59 17.42 4.83 -6.63
C GLN A 59 16.70 6.13 -6.99
N HIS A 60 16.40 6.99 -6.02
CA HIS A 60 15.55 8.18 -6.20
C HIS A 60 14.20 7.87 -6.86
N THR A 61 13.61 6.73 -6.50
CA THR A 61 12.32 6.25 -7.03
C THR A 61 11.28 6.11 -5.92
N TYR A 62 10.02 6.12 -6.34
CA TYR A 62 8.85 5.87 -5.52
C TYR A 62 8.08 4.71 -6.10
N GLY A 63 7.13 4.17 -5.34
CA GLY A 63 6.31 3.07 -5.80
C GLY A 63 5.07 2.81 -4.97
N VAL A 64 4.28 1.86 -5.46
CA VAL A 64 3.20 1.22 -4.71
C VAL A 64 3.68 -0.16 -4.32
N ALA A 65 3.68 -0.44 -3.02
CA ALA A 65 3.89 -1.77 -2.49
C ALA A 65 2.54 -2.38 -2.08
N VAL A 66 2.37 -3.67 -2.33
CA VAL A 66 1.18 -4.43 -1.96
C VAL A 66 1.58 -5.59 -1.06
N ALA A 67 0.91 -5.70 0.07
CA ALA A 67 1.04 -6.74 1.06
C ALA A 67 -0.24 -7.57 1.15
N ALA A 68 -0.11 -8.89 1.32
CA ALA A 68 -1.19 -9.69 1.90
C ALA A 68 -1.38 -9.30 3.37
N GLU A 69 -2.55 -9.63 3.94
CA GLU A 69 -2.82 -9.30 5.35
C GLU A 69 -1.66 -9.74 6.27
N PRO A 70 -1.30 -8.95 7.31
CA PRO A 70 -0.09 -9.14 8.11
C PRO A 70 0.06 -10.54 8.72
N ALA A 71 -1.05 -11.25 8.95
CA ALA A 71 -1.06 -12.62 9.46
C ALA A 71 -0.37 -13.64 8.52
N SER A 72 -0.21 -13.30 7.24
CA SER A 72 0.43 -14.17 6.23
C SER A 72 1.96 -14.24 6.35
N GLY A 73 2.60 -13.27 7.02
CA GLY A 73 4.06 -13.16 7.08
C GLY A 73 4.75 -12.94 5.71
N ALA A 74 3.97 -12.71 4.64
CA ALA A 74 4.49 -12.57 3.29
C ALA A 74 5.15 -11.20 3.08
N THR A 75 6.29 -11.17 2.39
CA THR A 75 6.93 -9.91 1.96
C THR A 75 6.04 -9.15 0.98
N ALA A 76 5.93 -7.84 1.16
CA ALA A 76 5.24 -6.99 0.21
C ALA A 76 5.93 -6.99 -1.17
N ARG A 77 5.16 -6.77 -2.22
CA ARG A 77 5.65 -6.71 -3.61
C ARG A 77 5.53 -5.27 -4.12
N ILE A 78 6.55 -4.77 -4.80
CA ILE A 78 6.45 -3.51 -5.55
C ILE A 78 5.69 -3.77 -6.84
N VAL A 79 4.53 -3.13 -7.01
CA VAL A 79 3.63 -3.36 -8.15
C VAL A 79 3.64 -2.22 -9.16
N LYS A 80 4.13 -1.04 -8.77
CA LYS A 80 4.35 0.11 -9.65
C LYS A 80 5.53 0.92 -9.12
N THR A 81 6.35 1.46 -10.02
CA THR A 81 7.39 2.45 -9.70
C THR A 81 7.18 3.72 -10.50
N PHE A 82 7.65 4.84 -9.96
CA PHE A 82 7.58 6.16 -10.58
C PHE A 82 8.67 7.07 -9.99
N ARG A 83 8.95 8.20 -10.66
CA ARG A 83 9.91 9.22 -10.17
C ARG A 83 9.22 10.20 -9.23
N ALA A 84 10.00 11.02 -8.53
CA ALA A 84 9.47 12.11 -7.71
C ALA A 84 8.53 13.00 -8.53
N ILE A 85 7.30 13.17 -8.08
CA ILE A 85 6.32 14.04 -8.75
C ILE A 85 6.01 15.18 -7.79
N ALA A 86 6.87 16.19 -7.77
CA ALA A 86 6.53 17.48 -7.22
C ALA A 86 5.81 18.29 -8.32
N PRO A 87 4.67 18.95 -8.05
CA PRO A 87 4.06 19.21 -6.73
C PRO A 87 2.92 18.26 -6.29
N ASN A 88 2.53 17.25 -7.07
CA ASN A 88 1.34 16.45 -6.80
C ASN A 88 1.68 15.07 -6.20
N PRO A 89 1.54 14.88 -4.86
CA PRO A 89 1.79 13.57 -4.26
C PRO A 89 0.78 12.54 -4.79
N PRO A 90 1.21 11.29 -5.05
CA PRO A 90 0.30 10.24 -5.49
C PRO A 90 -0.77 9.96 -4.44
N GLN A 91 -1.99 9.77 -4.89
CA GLN A 91 -3.11 9.33 -4.05
C GLN A 91 -3.53 7.92 -4.43
N LEU A 92 -3.77 7.09 -3.42
CA LEU A 92 -4.30 5.74 -3.59
C LEU A 92 -5.80 5.74 -3.31
N SER A 93 -6.59 5.08 -4.16
CA SER A 93 -8.00 4.82 -3.90
C SER A 93 -8.43 3.43 -4.37
N LEU A 94 -9.52 2.92 -3.81
CA LEU A 94 -10.09 1.64 -4.24
C LEU A 94 -11.00 1.85 -5.44
N ILE A 95 -10.86 0.96 -6.40
CA ILE A 95 -11.69 0.86 -7.58
C ILE A 95 -12.50 -0.42 -7.49
N LYS A 96 -13.79 -0.36 -7.88
CA LYS A 96 -14.69 -1.51 -7.82
C LYS A 96 -14.48 -2.46 -9.01
N PRO A 97 -14.90 -3.73 -8.91
CA PRO A 97 -14.96 -4.60 -10.08
C PRO A 97 -15.82 -3.98 -11.18
N GLY A 98 -15.48 -4.23 -12.45
CA GLY A 98 -16.24 -3.70 -13.58
C GLY A 98 -15.46 -3.57 -14.87
N ASN A 99 -16.09 -2.92 -15.85
CA ASN A 99 -15.47 -2.61 -17.14
C ASN A 99 -14.92 -1.18 -17.11
N TYR A 100 -13.66 -1.04 -17.46
CA TYR A 100 -12.95 0.23 -17.49
C TYR A 100 -12.43 0.50 -18.89
N GLN A 101 -12.47 1.77 -19.29
CA GLN A 101 -11.95 2.24 -20.56
C GLN A 101 -10.55 2.81 -20.36
N PRO A 102 -9.49 2.18 -20.91
CA PRO A 102 -8.14 2.74 -20.83
C PRO A 102 -8.00 3.98 -21.71
N ALA A 103 -7.12 4.90 -21.29
CA ALA A 103 -6.62 5.99 -22.13
C ALA A 103 -5.51 5.48 -23.04
N CYS A 104 -5.66 5.65 -24.36
CA CYS A 104 -4.62 5.31 -25.33
C CYS A 104 -3.90 6.57 -25.81
N HIS A 105 -2.57 6.54 -25.85
CA HIS A 105 -1.74 7.67 -26.31
C HIS A 105 -2.01 8.13 -27.76
N ASN A 106 -2.69 7.32 -28.58
CA ASN A 106 -3.01 7.69 -29.97
C ASN A 106 -4.37 8.42 -30.10
N GLY A 107 -5.06 8.73 -29.00
CA GLY A 107 -6.36 9.41 -29.01
C GLY A 107 -7.53 8.57 -29.58
N GLY A 108 -7.29 7.29 -29.85
CA GLY A 108 -8.33 6.33 -30.24
C GLY A 108 -8.86 5.52 -29.06
N ASP A 109 -9.84 4.66 -29.33
CA ASP A 109 -10.45 3.79 -28.32
C ASP A 109 -9.58 2.53 -28.07
N CYS A 110 -9.30 2.24 -26.81
CA CYS A 110 -8.70 0.97 -26.39
C CYS A 110 -9.83 -0.03 -26.14
N ALA A 111 -9.55 -1.32 -26.27
CA ALA A 111 -10.54 -2.32 -25.83
C ALA A 111 -10.82 -2.14 -24.33
N PRO A 112 -12.10 -2.10 -23.90
CA PRO A 112 -12.44 -2.07 -22.48
C PRO A 112 -11.80 -3.25 -21.74
N ARG A 113 -11.35 -3.01 -20.52
CA ARG A 113 -10.82 -4.05 -19.64
C ARG A 113 -11.81 -4.38 -18.54
N HIS A 114 -12.16 -5.65 -18.45
CA HIS A 114 -12.86 -6.18 -17.28
C HIS A 114 -11.86 -6.44 -16.14
N ILE A 115 -12.25 -6.05 -14.92
CA ILE A 115 -11.55 -6.37 -13.67
C ILE A 115 -12.53 -7.07 -12.75
N ASP A 116 -12.21 -8.31 -12.37
CA ASP A 116 -13.08 -9.19 -11.58
C ASP A 116 -13.10 -8.87 -10.07
N SER A 117 -12.07 -8.17 -9.57
CA SER A 117 -11.87 -7.84 -8.15
C SER A 117 -11.81 -6.34 -7.91
N GLU A 118 -11.65 -5.92 -6.64
CA GLU A 118 -11.24 -4.53 -6.40
C GLU A 118 -9.86 -4.30 -7.04
N ALA A 119 -9.55 -3.05 -7.32
CA ALA A 119 -8.26 -2.62 -7.87
C ALA A 119 -7.78 -1.35 -7.16
N ILE A 120 -6.53 -0.98 -7.40
CA ILE A 120 -5.90 0.20 -6.81
C ILE A 120 -5.81 1.28 -7.89
N SER A 121 -6.43 2.43 -7.68
CA SER A 121 -6.11 3.62 -8.48
C SER A 121 -4.93 4.35 -7.85
N VAL A 122 -4.04 4.85 -8.71
CA VAL A 122 -2.93 5.73 -8.36
C VAL A 122 -3.05 6.99 -9.21
N CYS A 123 -3.33 8.13 -8.57
CA CYS A 123 -3.51 9.41 -9.24
C CYS A 123 -2.42 10.40 -8.84
N PHE A 124 -1.83 11.09 -9.82
CA PHE A 124 -0.83 12.15 -9.66
C PHE A 124 -1.46 13.51 -9.92
N GLY A 125 -2.36 13.93 -9.02
CA GLY A 125 -3.29 15.04 -9.28
C GLY A 125 -4.53 14.56 -10.04
N GLU A 126 -5.27 15.47 -10.65
CA GLU A 126 -6.54 15.14 -11.32
C GLU A 126 -6.38 14.63 -12.76
N ALA A 127 -5.24 14.91 -13.40
CA ALA A 127 -5.04 14.64 -14.83
C ALA A 127 -4.51 13.22 -15.09
N SER A 128 -3.65 12.69 -14.23
CA SER A 128 -2.91 11.44 -14.52
C SER A 128 -3.22 10.35 -13.51
N CYS A 129 -4.08 9.40 -13.88
CA CYS A 129 -4.54 8.30 -13.05
C CYS A 129 -4.34 6.96 -13.77
N GLY A 130 -3.76 6.00 -13.05
CA GLY A 130 -3.66 4.61 -13.49
C GLY A 130 -4.41 3.67 -12.55
N ILE A 131 -4.92 2.56 -13.08
CA ILE A 131 -5.48 1.45 -12.30
C ILE A 131 -4.49 0.29 -12.32
N ILE A 132 -4.12 -0.16 -11.13
CA ILE A 132 -3.34 -1.37 -10.87
C ILE A 132 -4.29 -2.48 -10.44
N TYR A 133 -4.32 -3.58 -11.18
CA TYR A 133 -5.23 -4.70 -10.95
C TYR A 133 -4.51 -6.05 -11.00
N ALA A 134 -5.07 -7.06 -10.34
CA ALA A 134 -4.57 -8.43 -10.40
C ALA A 134 -5.02 -9.12 -11.70
N ASP A 135 -4.10 -9.80 -12.37
CA ASP A 135 -4.33 -10.64 -13.54
C ASP A 135 -3.60 -11.97 -13.30
N GLY A 136 -4.32 -12.94 -12.74
CA GLY A 136 -3.74 -14.12 -12.11
C GLY A 136 -2.81 -13.73 -10.94
N SER A 137 -1.58 -14.24 -10.96
CA SER A 137 -0.58 -13.98 -9.89
C SER A 137 0.22 -12.68 -10.08
N ALA A 138 -0.04 -11.94 -11.16
CA ALA A 138 0.67 -10.72 -11.54
C ALA A 138 -0.20 -9.48 -11.37
N PHE A 139 0.43 -8.34 -11.12
CA PHE A 139 -0.23 -7.04 -11.21
C PHE A 139 -0.01 -6.44 -12.59
N ARG A 140 -1.06 -5.83 -13.13
CA ARG A 140 -1.06 -5.10 -14.40
C ARG A 140 -1.48 -3.67 -14.12
N GLU A 141 -1.07 -2.77 -14.99
CA GLU A 141 -1.45 -1.37 -14.95
C GLU A 141 -2.15 -0.99 -16.26
N MET A 142 -3.14 -0.10 -16.16
CA MET A 142 -3.69 0.64 -17.29
C MET A 142 -3.86 2.11 -16.92
N ALA A 143 -3.50 3.01 -17.83
CA ALA A 143 -3.82 4.44 -17.71
C ALA A 143 -5.31 4.65 -17.97
N VAL A 144 -5.96 5.50 -17.18
CA VAL A 144 -7.38 5.88 -17.33
C VAL A 144 -7.52 7.35 -17.70
N THR A 145 -6.57 8.16 -17.26
CA THR A 145 -6.43 9.56 -17.65
C THR A 145 -4.95 9.85 -17.91
N ASP A 146 -4.65 10.85 -18.74
CA ASP A 146 -3.30 11.20 -19.21
C ASP A 146 -2.57 12.15 -18.25
#